data_AF-A0AAN8IMP0-F1
#
_entry.id   AF-A0AAN8IMP0-F1
#
_cell.length_a   1.000
_cell.length_b   1.000
_cell.length_c   1.000
_cell.angle_alpha   90.00
_cell.angle_beta   90.00
_cell.angle_gamma   90.00
#
_symmetry.space_group_name_H-M   'P 1'
#
loop_
_entity.id
_entity.type
_entity.pdbx_description
1 polymer ?
#
loop_
_entity_poly.entity_id
_entity_poly.type
_entity_poly.pdbx_seq_one_letter_code
_entity_poly.pdbx_strand_id
1 'polypeptide(L)'
;MLSDDLSLLLDSDIHSLCLNSDSLRQTCVDIIKDYIKRFLDGKTAQKSCRISSSGGLLRYLFEGMGGRGETLLTNGSRKVFLYDGLEETPIHCFIDAVDDGL
;
A
#
# COMPACT_ATOMS: atom_id res chain seq x y z
N MET A 1 -10.89 -7.14 -9.53
CA MET A 1 -10.32 -5.89 -10.08
C MET A 1 -9.38 -6.25 -11.21
N LEU A 2 -9.55 -5.66 -12.39
CA LEU A 2 -8.60 -5.82 -13.49
C LEU A 2 -7.35 -4.98 -13.20
N SER A 3 -6.20 -5.34 -13.78
CA SER A 3 -4.93 -4.62 -13.58
C SER A 3 -5.03 -3.15 -13.99
N ASP A 4 -5.75 -2.87 -15.07
CA ASP A 4 -5.80 -1.55 -15.67
C ASP A 4 -6.66 -0.59 -14.84
N ASP A 5 -7.77 -1.09 -14.28
CA ASP A 5 -8.62 -0.35 -13.34
C ASP A 5 -7.85 0.02 -12.07
N LEU A 6 -7.02 -0.90 -11.57
CA LEU A 6 -6.18 -0.66 -10.40
C LEU A 6 -5.16 0.44 -10.66
N SER A 7 -4.44 0.38 -11.78
CA SER A 7 -3.47 1.41 -12.15
C SER A 7 -4.13 2.77 -12.27
N LEU A 8 -5.28 2.87 -12.94
CA LEU A 8 -6.03 4.12 -13.09
C LEU A 8 -6.46 4.70 -11.73
N LEU A 9 -6.90 3.86 -10.79
CA LEU A 9 -7.26 4.31 -9.44
C LEU A 9 -6.04 4.80 -8.66
N LEU A 10 -4.92 4.10 -8.73
CA LEU A 10 -3.67 4.45 -8.04
C LEU A 10 -2.97 5.67 -8.66
N ASP A 11 -3.28 6.03 -9.89
CA ASP A 11 -2.78 7.24 -10.56
C ASP A 11 -3.77 8.42 -10.51
N SER A 12 -4.94 8.23 -9.89
CA SER A 12 -5.95 9.28 -9.77
C SER A 12 -5.58 10.36 -8.76
N ASP A 13 -6.21 11.53 -8.89
CA ASP A 13 -6.07 12.65 -7.95
C ASP A 13 -6.90 12.48 -6.66
N ILE A 14 -7.41 11.27 -6.37
CA ILE A 14 -8.22 10.99 -5.19
C ILE A 14 -7.35 11.01 -3.93
N HIS A 15 -7.43 12.06 -3.12
CA HIS A 15 -6.54 12.22 -1.96
C HIS A 15 -6.53 11.08 -0.93
N SER A 16 -7.66 10.36 -0.77
CA SER A 16 -7.78 9.23 0.15
C SER A 16 -8.48 8.07 -0.56
N LEU A 17 -7.76 6.95 -0.71
CA LEU A 17 -8.23 5.79 -1.47
C LEU A 17 -8.32 4.54 -0.57
N CYS A 18 -9.39 3.76 -0.70
CA CYS A 18 -9.53 2.47 -0.01
C CYS A 18 -9.74 1.35 -1.04
N LEU A 19 -8.83 0.38 -1.05
CA LEU A 19 -8.84 -0.78 -1.92
C LEU A 19 -9.02 -2.04 -1.07
N ASN A 20 -10.09 -2.78 -1.32
CA ASN A 20 -10.34 -4.05 -0.67
C ASN A 20 -10.34 -5.17 -1.72
N SER A 21 -9.52 -6.19 -1.51
CA SER A 21 -9.46 -7.33 -2.41
C SER A 21 -9.04 -8.60 -1.68
N ASP A 22 -9.92 -9.60 -1.68
CA ASP A 22 -9.66 -10.92 -1.06
C ASP A 22 -8.66 -11.76 -1.86
N SER A 23 -8.47 -11.43 -3.15
CA SER A 23 -7.50 -12.08 -4.03
C SER A 23 -6.94 -11.08 -5.06
N LEU A 24 -5.66 -10.78 -4.94
CA LEU A 24 -4.93 -10.00 -5.94
C LEU A 24 -4.14 -10.97 -6.83
N ARG A 25 -4.27 -10.80 -8.14
CA ARG A 25 -3.40 -11.50 -9.10
C ARG A 25 -1.98 -10.96 -8.97
N GLN A 26 -0.98 -11.75 -9.35
CA GLN A 26 0.43 -11.34 -9.31
C GLN A 26 0.67 -9.99 -10.02
N THR A 27 0.02 -9.76 -11.16
CA THR A 27 0.10 -8.49 -11.91
C THR A 27 -0.33 -7.28 -11.05
N CYS A 28 -1.31 -7.45 -10.17
CA CYS A 28 -1.73 -6.38 -9.25
C CYS A 28 -0.70 -6.12 -8.15
N VAL A 29 0.09 -7.14 -7.76
CA VAL A 29 1.15 -6.98 -6.76
C VAL A 29 2.23 -6.05 -7.28
N ASP A 30 2.65 -6.21 -8.54
CA ASP A 30 3.68 -5.36 -9.13
C ASP A 30 3.21 -3.91 -9.27
N ILE A 31 1.95 -3.71 -9.64
CA ILE A 31 1.31 -2.39 -9.68
C ILE A 31 1.30 -1.74 -8.29
N ILE A 32 0.93 -2.48 -7.24
CA ILE A 32 0.91 -1.93 -5.87
C ILE A 32 2.33 -1.63 -5.37
N LYS A 33 3.32 -2.49 -5.68
CA LYS A 33 4.73 -2.24 -5.33
C LYS A 33 5.25 -0.97 -5.98
N ASP A 34 4.96 -0.77 -7.27
CA ASP A 34 5.31 0.46 -7.98
C ASP A 34 4.63 1.69 -7.36
N TYR A 35 3.32 1.59 -7.08
CA TYR A 35 2.57 2.65 -6.41
C TYR A 35 3.17 3.01 -5.05
N ILE A 36 3.51 2.04 -4.20
CA ILE A 36 4.11 2.31 -2.88
C ILE A 36 5.45 3.04 -3.03
N LYS A 37 6.28 2.65 -4.01
CA LYS A 37 7.54 3.37 -4.29
C LYS A 37 7.27 4.81 -4.72
N ARG A 38 6.35 5.03 -5.67
CA ARG A 38 5.97 6.37 -6.12
C ARG A 38 5.38 7.21 -4.99
N PHE A 39 4.57 6.59 -4.12
CA PHE A 39 4.01 7.23 -2.95
C PHE A 39 5.12 7.69 -2.01
N LEU A 40 6.03 6.80 -1.62
CA LEU A 40 7.18 7.12 -0.75
C LEU A 40 8.06 8.22 -1.36
N ASP A 41 8.24 8.23 -2.68
CA ASP A 41 8.97 9.27 -3.40
C ASP A 41 8.21 10.61 -3.55
N GLY A 42 6.96 10.70 -3.09
CA GLY A 42 6.12 11.90 -3.23
C GLY A 42 5.63 12.17 -4.65
N LYS A 43 5.63 11.15 -5.52
CA LYS A 43 5.21 11.23 -6.93
C LYS A 43 3.74 10.86 -7.14
N THR A 44 2.93 10.90 -6.08
CA THR A 44 1.50 10.58 -6.11
C THR A 44 0.70 11.73 -5.50
N ALA A 45 -0.49 12.00 -6.04
CA ALA A 45 -1.41 13.01 -5.54
C ALA A 45 -2.10 12.58 -4.22
N GLN A 46 -2.15 11.27 -3.97
CA GLN A 46 -2.75 10.72 -2.76
C GLN A 46 -1.94 11.08 -1.51
N LYS A 47 -2.68 11.47 -0.47
CA LYS A 47 -2.17 11.67 0.89
C LYS A 47 -2.30 10.40 1.72
N SER A 48 -3.36 9.64 1.50
CA SER A 48 -3.52 8.33 2.12
C SER A 48 -4.11 7.27 1.20
N CYS A 49 -3.74 6.03 1.44
CA CYS A 49 -4.32 4.86 0.81
C CYS A 49 -4.40 3.70 1.81
N ARG A 50 -5.51 2.96 1.80
CA ARG A 50 -5.64 1.71 2.54
C ARG A 50 -5.80 0.58 1.55
N ILE A 51 -4.99 -0.46 1.69
CA ILE A 51 -5.08 -1.69 0.91
C ILE A 51 -5.35 -2.83 1.88
N SER A 52 -6.55 -3.41 1.80
CA SER A 52 -6.94 -4.59 2.57
C SER A 52 -6.88 -5.82 1.67
N SER A 53 -6.15 -6.84 2.11
CA SER A 53 -6.06 -8.11 1.41
C SER A 53 -5.71 -9.24 2.37
N SER A 54 -5.46 -10.45 1.84
CA SER A 54 -5.00 -11.57 2.66
C SER A 54 -3.64 -11.26 3.29
N GLY A 55 -3.45 -11.73 4.52
CA GLY A 55 -2.24 -11.43 5.29
C GLY A 55 -0.96 -11.95 4.65
N GLY A 56 -1.00 -13.13 4.04
CA GLY A 56 0.14 -13.69 3.32
C GLY A 56 0.57 -12.82 2.14
N LEU A 57 -0.38 -12.22 1.42
CA LEU A 57 -0.07 -11.36 0.28
C LEU A 57 0.57 -10.04 0.72
N LEU A 58 0.00 -9.39 1.74
CA LEU A 58 0.54 -8.12 2.21
C LEU A 58 1.92 -8.29 2.84
N ARG A 59 2.17 -9.40 3.56
CA ARG A 59 3.52 -9.78 4.01
C ARG A 59 4.46 -9.98 2.82
N TYR A 60 4.08 -10.78 1.83
CA TYR A 60 4.91 -10.99 0.63
C TYR A 60 5.27 -9.68 -0.09
N LEU A 61 4.31 -8.75 -0.13
CA LEU A 61 4.53 -7.42 -0.71
C LEU A 61 5.58 -6.65 0.08
N PHE A 62 5.44 -6.54 1.40
CA PHE A 62 6.38 -5.84 2.27
C PHE A 62 7.77 -6.48 2.26
N GLU A 63 7.84 -7.80 2.36
CA GLU A 63 9.11 -8.52 2.32
C GLU A 63 9.86 -8.29 0.99
N GLY A 64 9.12 -8.21 -0.12
CA GLY A 64 9.68 -7.89 -1.42
C GLY A 64 10.12 -6.43 -1.61
N MET A 65 9.80 -5.53 -0.67
CA MET A 65 10.15 -4.11 -0.73
C MET A 65 11.17 -3.69 0.33
N GLY A 66 10.99 -4.10 1.59
CA GLY A 66 11.83 -3.73 2.72
C GLY A 66 12.72 -4.85 3.26
N GLY A 67 12.43 -6.11 2.91
CA GLY A 67 13.12 -7.28 3.43
C GLY A 67 12.27 -8.10 4.41
N ARG A 68 12.74 -9.30 4.74
CA ARG A 68 11.97 -10.28 5.52
C ARG A 68 11.60 -9.75 6.91
N GLY A 69 10.32 -9.80 7.26
CA GLY A 69 9.81 -9.32 8.55
C GLY A 69 9.62 -7.81 8.67
N GLU A 70 9.88 -7.05 7.60
CA GLU A 70 9.66 -5.60 7.59
C GLU A 70 8.17 -5.29 7.60
N THR A 71 7.76 -4.35 8.47
CA THR A 71 6.36 -3.91 8.59
C THR A 71 6.20 -2.40 8.39
N LEU A 72 7.30 -1.66 8.18
CA LEU A 72 7.30 -0.24 7.96
C LEU A 72 8.24 0.15 6.81
N LEU A 73 7.72 0.87 5.83
CA LEU A 73 8.50 1.54 4.80
C LEU A 73 8.33 3.05 4.97
N THR A 74 9.42 3.80 4.91
CA THR A 74 9.36 5.26 5.10
C THR A 74 10.35 5.99 4.21
N ASN A 75 9.94 7.18 3.76
CA ASN A 75 10.80 8.16 3.11
C ASN A 75 10.33 9.56 3.51
N GLY A 76 11.09 10.23 4.38
CA GLY A 76 10.71 11.51 4.98
C GLY A 76 9.39 11.42 5.74
N SER A 77 8.43 12.29 5.40
CA SER A 77 7.11 12.36 6.04
C SER A 77 6.12 11.27 5.57
N ARG A 78 6.49 10.49 4.55
CA ARG A 78 5.64 9.45 3.97
C ARG A 78 5.98 8.08 4.53
N LYS A 79 4.93 7.36 4.92
CA LYS A 79 5.04 6.07 5.61
C LYS A 79 4.02 5.08 5.06
N VAL A 80 4.44 3.83 4.98
CA VAL A 80 3.60 2.70 4.60
C VAL A 80 3.79 1.61 5.65
N PHE A 81 2.74 1.30 6.38
CA PHE A 81 2.78 0.36 7.50
C PHE A 81 1.86 -0.83 7.26
N LEU A 82 2.39 -2.00 7.56
CA LEU A 82 1.67 -3.25 7.59
C LEU A 82 1.10 -3.44 8.98
N TYR A 83 -0.22 -3.34 9.13
CA TYR A 83 -0.86 -3.69 10.39
C TYR A 83 -1.18 -5.18 10.42
N ASP A 84 -0.37 -5.95 11.16
CA ASP A 84 -0.50 -7.40 11.33
C ASP A 84 -1.20 -7.78 12.65
N GLY A 85 -2.30 -7.11 12.98
CA GLY A 85 -3.12 -7.48 14.14
C GLY A 85 -3.54 -8.95 14.10
N LEU A 86 -2.99 -9.74 15.04
CA LEU A 86 -3.34 -11.09 15.49
C LEU A 86 -4.28 -11.91 14.58
N GLU A 87 -3.69 -12.93 13.95
CA GLU A 87 -4.19 -14.15 13.25
C GLU A 87 -5.62 -14.26 12.65
N GLU A 88 -6.62 -13.48 13.04
CA GLU A 88 -8.02 -13.64 12.63
C GLU A 88 -8.68 -12.39 12.01
N THR A 89 -7.97 -11.26 11.89
CA THR A 89 -8.48 -10.05 11.22
C THR A 89 -7.84 -9.80 9.85
N PRO A 90 -8.57 -9.20 8.88
CA PRO A 90 -7.97 -8.81 7.60
C PRO A 90 -6.76 -7.91 7.85
N ILE A 91 -5.61 -8.29 7.31
CA ILE A 91 -4.39 -7.49 7.41
C ILE A 91 -4.60 -6.23 6.55
N HIS A 92 -4.26 -5.08 7.10
CA HIS A 92 -4.40 -3.79 6.43
C HIS A 92 -3.02 -3.20 6.17
N CYS A 93 -2.75 -2.87 4.92
CA CYS A 93 -1.66 -1.98 4.54
C CYS A 93 -2.21 -0.56 4.56
N PHE A 94 -1.64 0.28 5.41
CA PHE A 94 -1.97 1.69 5.48
C PHE A 94 -0.81 2.49 4.91
N ILE A 95 -1.15 3.42 4.04
CA ILE A 95 -0.23 4.28 3.31
C ILE A 95 -0.65 5.67 3.74
N ASP A 96 0.14 6.34 4.58
CA ASP A 96 -0.18 7.65 5.11
C ASP A 96 0.99 8.61 4.90
N ALA A 97 0.68 9.79 4.36
CA ALA A 97 1.55 10.94 4.39
C ALA A 97 1.21 11.69 5.68
N VAL A 98 2.13 11.68 6.63
CA VAL A 98 2.02 12.57 7.78
C VAL A 98 2.32 13.95 7.23
N ASP A 99 1.33 14.84 7.18
CA ASP A 99 1.67 16.26 7.02
C ASP A 99 2.47 16.61 8.28
N ASP A 100 3.76 16.95 8.12
CA ASP A 100 4.54 17.66 9.14
C ASP A 100 3.91 19.06 9.28
N GLY A 101 2.71 19.09 9.85
CA GLY A 101 1.98 20.30 10.13
C GLY A 101 2.57 20.98 11.35
N LEU A 102 3.33 22.04 11.10
CA LEU A 102 3.61 23.22 11.94
C LEU A 102 4.25 22.98 13.33
#